data_AF-A0A0A1HW56-F1
#
_entry.id   AF-A0A0A1HW56-F1
#
_cell.length_a   1.000
_cell.length_b   1.000
_cell.length_c   1.000
_cell.angle_alpha   90.00
_cell.angle_beta   90.00
_cell.angle_gamma   90.00
#
_symmetry.space_group_name_H-M   'P 1'
#
loop_
_entity.id
_entity.type
_entity.pdbx_description
1 polymer ?
#
loop_
_entity_poly.entity_id
_entity_poly.type
_entity_poly.pdbx_seq_one_letter_code
_entity_poly.pdbx_strand_id
1 'polypeptide(L)' 'MLETFPHMGKASDIPDCRELIISKYPYRAVYTLKADTIRIYRILHQHAERPEDW' A
#
# COMPACT_ATOMS: atom_id res chain seq x y z
N MET A 1 -2.45 0.96 13.89
CA MET A 1 -1.11 1.01 13.26
C MET A 1 -1.08 2.05 12.15
N LEU A 2 -1.82 1.89 11.05
CA LEU A 2 -1.78 2.87 9.95
C LEU A 2 -2.37 4.24 10.33
N GLU A 3 -3.41 4.27 11.15
CA GLU A 3 -3.97 5.50 11.72
C GLU A 3 -2.96 6.26 12.60
N THR A 4 -2.15 5.52 13.37
CA THR A 4 -1.13 6.08 14.27
C THR A 4 0.16 6.47 13.54
N PHE A 5 0.52 5.71 12.50
CA PHE A 5 1.78 5.86 11.75
C PHE A 5 1.53 5.80 10.23
N PRO A 6 0.84 6.81 9.65
CA PRO A 6 0.43 6.78 8.24
C PRO A 6 1.60 6.86 7.26
N HIS A 7 2.79 7.25 7.71
CA HIS A 7 4.00 7.34 6.90
C HIS A 7 4.89 6.08 6.94
N MET A 8 4.45 5.00 7.59
CA MET A 8 5.29 3.79 7.75
C MET A 8 5.44 2.95 6.47
N GLY A 9 4.57 3.14 5.47
CA GLY A 9 4.69 2.41 4.20
C GLY A 9 5.99 2.75 3.46
N LYS A 10 6.36 1.94 2.47
CA LYS A 10 7.39 2.32 1.50
C LYS A 10 6.78 3.25 0.45
N ALA A 11 7.53 4.23 -0.06
CA ALA A 11 7.09 4.97 -1.25
C ALA A 11 6.92 3.97 -2.42
N SER A 12 5.80 4.08 -3.14
CA SER A 12 5.51 3.28 -4.34
C SER A 12 6.06 3.97 -5.59
N ASP A 13 6.13 3.25 -6.71
CA ASP A 13 6.39 3.82 -8.03
C ASP A 13 5.20 4.66 -8.54
N ILE A 14 4.00 4.46 -7.96
CA ILE A 14 2.82 5.27 -8.25
C ILE A 14 2.93 6.60 -7.47
N PRO A 15 2.77 7.77 -8.14
CA PRO A 15 2.84 9.08 -7.48
C PRO A 15 1.93 9.18 -6.24
N ASP A 16 2.47 9.79 -5.18
CA ASP A 16 1.83 9.99 -3.87
C ASP A 16 1.38 8.71 -3.14
N CYS A 17 1.66 7.53 -3.70
CA CYS A 17 1.25 6.26 -3.13
C CYS A 17 2.34 5.63 -2.28
N ARG A 18 1.88 4.83 -1.33
CA ARG A 18 2.69 4.12 -0.35
C ARG A 18 2.21 2.68 -0.28
N GLU A 19 3.15 1.78 -0.06
CA GLU A 19 2.91 0.35 0.07
C GLU A 19 3.14 -0.09 1.52
N LEU A 20 2.11 -0.68 2.12
CA LEU A 20 2.20 -1.27 3.45
C LEU A 20 2.17 -2.80 3.34
N ILE A 21 3.22 -3.46 3.80
CA ILE A 21 3.22 -4.91 3.99
C ILE A 21 2.40 -5.23 5.25
N ILE A 22 1.37 -6.05 5.10
CA ILE A 22 0.53 -6.50 6.22
C ILE A 22 1.17 -7.75 6.81
N SER A 23 2.20 -7.62 7.65
CA SER A 23 3.10 -8.73 8.02
C SER A 23 2.46 -10.02 8.54
N LYS A 24 1.22 -9.97 9.07
CA LYS A 24 0.47 -11.16 9.50
C LYS A 24 -0.02 -12.02 8.32
N TYR A 25 -0.15 -11.45 7.12
CA TYR A 25 -0.72 -12.09 5.95
C TYR A 25 0.11 -11.78 4.69
N PRO A 26 0.07 -12.62 3.65
CA PRO A 26 0.86 -12.40 2.43
C PRO A 26 0.23 -11.32 1.53
N TYR A 27 -0.17 -10.17 2.10
CA TYR A 27 -0.79 -9.05 1.39
C TYR A 27 -0.02 -7.75 1.56
N ARG A 28 -0.10 -6.89 0.55
CA ARG A 28 0.29 -5.48 0.61
C ARG A 28 -0.89 -4.57 0.30
N ALA A 29 -0.99 -3.45 0.99
CA ALA A 29 -1.95 -2.39 0.69
C ALA A 29 -1.26 -1.24 -0.04
N VAL A 30 -1.88 -0.75 -1.12
CA VAL A 30 -1.47 0.48 -1.81
C VAL A 30 -2.39 1.60 -1.36
N TYR A 31 -1.83 2.68 -0.81
CA TYR A 31 -2.61 3.77 -0.23
C TYR A 31 -1.94 5.14 -0.43
N THR A 32 -2.73 6.22 -0.36
CA THR A 32 -2.21 7.60 -0.23
C THR A 32 -2.59 8.16 1.13
N LEU A 33 -1.77 9.05 1.68
CA LEU A 33 -2.16 9.97 2.74
C LEU A 33 -2.39 11.36 2.12
N LYS A 34 -3.63 11.86 2.20
CA LYS A 34 -3.94 13.24 1.77
C LYS A 34 -4.62 13.97 2.92
N ALA A 35 -4.00 15.07 3.35
CA ALA A 35 -4.32 15.74 4.61
C ALA A 35 -4.31 14.71 5.76
N ASP A 36 -5.47 14.38 6.30
CA ASP A 36 -5.63 13.43 7.41
C ASP A 36 -6.43 12.17 7.01
N THR A 37 -6.58 11.94 5.70
CA THR A 37 -7.34 10.80 5.18
C THR A 37 -6.43 9.83 4.48
N ILE A 38 -6.44 8.59 4.99
CA ILE A 38 -5.84 7.44 4.32
C ILE A 38 -6.84 6.90 3.30
N ARG A 39 -6.43 6.82 2.03
CA ARG A 39 -7.22 6.20 0.95
C ARG A 39 -6.52 4.94 0.48
N ILE A 40 -7.16 3.79 0.66
CA ILE A 40 -6.64 2.49 0.22
C ILE A 40 -7.22 2.21 -1.16
N TYR A 41 -6.36 2.03 -2.16
CA TYR A 41 -6.79 1.75 -3.54
C TYR A 41 -6.90 0.26 -3.80
N ARG A 42 -5.94 -0.52 -3.31
CA ARG A 42 -5.86 -1.96 -3.56
C ARG A 42 -5.26 -2.69 -2.37
N ILE A 43 -5.71 -3.92 -2.20
CA ILE A 43 -5.06 -4.93 -1.36
C ILE A 43 -4.68 -6.07 -2.31
N LEU A 44 -3.37 -6.32 -2.44
CA LEU A 44 -2.81 -7.28 -3.38
C LEU A 44 -2.11 -8.38 -2.60
N HIS A 45 -2.22 -9.62 -3.06
CA HIS A 45 -1.33 -10.67 -2.58
C HIS A 45 0.11 -10.33 -2.99
N GLN A 46 1.09 -10.60 -2.14
CA GLN A 46 2.50 -10.19 -2.38
C GLN A 46 3.10 -10.87 -3.63
N HIS A 47 2.58 -12.05 -3.97
CA HIS A 47 2.94 -12.79 -5.19
C HIS A 47 1.98 -12.54 -6.36
N ALA A 48 1.08 -11.56 -6.28
CA ALA A 48 0.28 -11.18 -7.44
C ALA A 48 1.21 -10.55 -8.48
N GLU A 49 1.29 -11.18 -9.65
CA GLU A 49 1.98 -10.64 -10.83
C GLU A 49 1.39 -9.28 -11.20
N ARG A 50 2.23 -8.39 -11.73
CA ARG A 50 1.71 -7.11 -12.21
C ARG A 50 0.89 -7.41 -13.47
N PRO A 51 -0.22 -6.70 -13.71
CA PRO A 51 -0.98 -6.82 -14.95
C PRO A 51 -0.21 -6.42 -16.22
N GLU A 52 1.06 -6.04 -16.12
CA GLU A 52 1.96 -5.83 -17.25
C GLU A 52 2.91 -7.02 -17.52
N ASP A 53 2.88 -8.06 -16.67
CA ASP A 53 3.72 -9.26 -16.77
C ASP A 53 2.98 -10.48 -17.38
N TRP A 54 1.76 -10.33 -17.90
CA TRP A 54 1.02 -11.36 -18.68
C TRP A 54 1.30 -11.26 -20.19
#